data_AF-A0AAW1IIV9-F1
#
_entry.id   AF-A0AAW1IIV9-F1
#
_cell.length_a   1.000
_cell.length_b   1.000
_cell.length_c   1.000
_cell.angle_alpha   90.00
_cell.angle_beta   90.00
_cell.angle_gamma   90.00
#
_symmetry.space_group_name_H-M   'P 1'
#
loop_
_entity.id
_entity.type
_entity.pdbx_description
1 polymer ?
#
loop_
_entity_poly.entity_id
_entity_poly.type
_entity_poly.pdbx_seq_one_letter_code
_entity_poly.pdbx_strand_id
1 'polypeptide(L)'
;MSDLRSKFLQVYEVLKSELTNDSAFEWDDTSRQWLHQMLDYNVPGGKLNRGLSVIDSYSLLKEGQELTDDEIFLASTLGWCIEWLQAYFLVLDDIMDNSHTRRGQPCWFRVPKVGMIAANDGIILRNHIPRILKNHFRDKKYYVDLLDLFNEVEFQTASGQMIDLITTIEGEKDLSKYSLDLHRRIVQYKTAYYSFYLSVACALLMSGVKLEDHIDVKNILIDMGIYFQVQVSAIYFQPSN
;
A
#
# COMPACT_ATOMS: atom_id res chain seq x y z
N MET A 1 -3.47 -21.13 6.73
CA MET A 1 -3.51 -20.14 5.63
C MET A 1 -4.92 -19.76 5.17
N SER A 2 -5.86 -20.69 4.89
CA SER A 2 -7.23 -20.31 4.47
C SER A 2 -8.02 -19.53 5.54
N ASP A 3 -7.77 -19.83 6.82
CA ASP A 3 -8.40 -19.12 7.95
C ASP A 3 -7.89 -17.67 8.07
N LEU A 4 -6.57 -17.45 8.03
CA LEU A 4 -5.98 -16.10 8.16
C LEU A 4 -6.40 -15.14 7.04
N ARG A 5 -6.49 -15.62 5.78
CA ARG A 5 -6.98 -14.78 4.68
C ARG A 5 -8.44 -14.38 4.89
N SER A 6 -9.25 -15.29 5.44
CA SER A 6 -10.66 -15.02 5.76
C SER A 6 -10.77 -13.99 6.89
N LYS A 7 -10.00 -14.15 7.97
CA LYS A 7 -9.89 -13.17 9.05
C LYS A 7 -9.42 -11.81 8.54
N PHE A 8 -8.41 -11.77 7.67
CA PHE A 8 -7.91 -10.54 7.05
C PHE A 8 -9.04 -9.81 6.29
N LEU A 9 -9.83 -10.51 5.49
CA LEU A 9 -10.98 -9.93 4.78
C LEU A 9 -12.11 -9.49 5.72
N GLN A 10 -12.31 -10.15 6.87
CA GLN A 10 -13.28 -9.69 7.87
C GLN A 10 -12.84 -8.36 8.49
N VAL A 11 -11.54 -8.18 8.74
CA VAL A 11 -11.00 -6.91 9.25
C VAL A 11 -11.26 -5.76 8.28
N TYR A 12 -11.21 -5.99 6.97
CA TYR A 12 -11.56 -4.96 5.98
C TYR A 12 -12.97 -4.40 6.19
N GLU A 13 -13.96 -5.26 6.44
CA GLU A 13 -15.34 -4.83 6.64
C GLU A 13 -15.49 -4.01 7.93
N VAL A 14 -14.74 -4.37 8.98
CA VAL A 14 -14.68 -3.58 10.23
C VAL A 14 -14.10 -2.20 9.95
N LEU A 15 -12.93 -2.12 9.31
CA LEU A 15 -12.26 -0.84 9.01
C LEU A 15 -13.10 0.03 8.07
N LYS A 16 -13.70 -0.56 7.04
CA LYS A 16 -14.62 0.15 6.12
C LYS A 16 -15.80 0.75 6.88
N SER A 17 -16.43 -0.03 7.76
CA SER A 17 -17.55 0.43 8.59
C SER A 17 -17.16 1.58 9.53
N GLU A 18 -15.98 1.51 10.15
CA GLU A 18 -15.47 2.59 11.00
C GLU A 18 -15.22 3.88 10.20
N LEU A 19 -14.65 3.77 9.00
CA LEU A 19 -14.35 4.90 8.14
C LEU A 19 -15.62 5.57 7.60
N THR A 20 -16.64 4.79 7.23
CA THR A 20 -17.92 5.33 6.72
C THR A 20 -18.83 5.88 7.82
N ASN A 21 -18.44 5.71 9.09
CA ASN A 21 -19.09 6.29 10.26
C ASN A 21 -18.14 7.19 11.07
N ASP A 22 -17.06 7.67 10.45
CA ASP A 22 -16.06 8.49 11.13
C ASP A 22 -16.68 9.83 11.58
N SER A 23 -16.63 10.10 12.89
CA SER A 23 -17.19 11.31 13.51
C SER A 23 -16.52 12.63 13.12
N ALA A 24 -15.39 12.59 12.43
CA ALA A 24 -14.73 13.78 11.89
C ALA A 24 -15.40 14.34 10.62
N PHE A 25 -16.38 13.62 10.06
CA PHE A 25 -17.14 14.07 8.90
C PHE A 25 -18.64 13.86 9.11
N GLU A 26 -19.45 14.80 8.63
CA GLU A 26 -20.91 14.70 8.68
C GLU A 26 -21.43 13.90 7.49
N TRP A 27 -21.68 12.62 7.73
CA TRP A 27 -22.12 11.67 6.69
C TRP A 27 -23.63 11.74 6.42
N ASP A 28 -23.98 11.79 5.14
CA ASP A 28 -25.31 11.47 4.63
C ASP A 28 -25.29 10.14 3.86
N ASP A 29 -26.44 9.71 3.32
CA ASP A 29 -26.54 8.45 2.58
C ASP A 29 -25.74 8.48 1.26
N THR A 30 -25.65 9.65 0.62
CA THR A 30 -24.97 9.81 -0.67
C THR A 30 -23.46 9.68 -0.53
N SER A 31 -22.87 10.42 0.42
CA SER A 31 -21.45 10.39 0.74
C SER A 31 -20.99 9.04 1.27
N ARG A 32 -21.80 8.38 2.12
CA ARG A 32 -21.53 7.00 2.55
C ARG A 32 -21.53 6.03 1.39
N GLN A 33 -22.56 6.08 0.53
CA GLN A 33 -22.64 5.19 -0.62
C GLN A 33 -21.46 5.39 -1.58
N TRP A 34 -21.05 6.63 -1.82
CA TRP A 34 -19.87 6.95 -2.62
C TRP A 34 -18.61 6.31 -2.03
N LEU A 35 -18.37 6.51 -0.74
CA LEU A 35 -17.20 5.97 -0.06
C LEU A 35 -17.18 4.44 -0.08
N HIS A 36 -18.32 3.79 0.19
CA HIS A 36 -18.44 2.34 0.11
C HIS A 36 -18.04 1.80 -1.28
N GLN A 37 -18.60 2.38 -2.33
CA GLN A 37 -18.30 1.96 -3.72
C GLN A 37 -16.83 2.19 -4.05
N MET A 38 -16.29 3.36 -3.71
CA MET A 38 -14.89 3.71 -3.98
C MET A 38 -13.92 2.75 -3.26
N LEU A 39 -14.19 2.41 -1.99
CA LEU A 39 -13.36 1.48 -1.22
C LEU A 39 -13.41 0.06 -1.79
N ASP A 40 -14.62 -0.48 -2.01
CA ASP A 40 -14.80 -1.85 -2.50
C ASP A 40 -14.23 -2.05 -3.91
N TYR A 41 -14.20 -0.99 -4.72
CA TYR A 41 -13.58 -1.01 -6.06
C TYR A 41 -12.04 -1.01 -6.00
N ASN A 42 -11.45 -0.14 -5.18
CA ASN A 42 -10.02 0.16 -5.27
C ASN A 42 -9.15 -0.65 -4.31
N VAL A 43 -9.69 -1.09 -3.17
CA VAL A 43 -8.87 -1.64 -2.08
C VAL A 43 -8.75 -3.17 -2.14
N PRO A 44 -9.82 -3.98 -2.00
CA PRO A 44 -9.70 -5.43 -1.78
C PRO A 44 -9.42 -6.27 -3.04
N GLY A 45 -9.50 -5.72 -4.26
CA GLY A 45 -9.45 -6.48 -5.51
C GLY A 45 -8.08 -7.05 -5.93
N GLY A 46 -7.04 -6.90 -5.09
CA GLY A 46 -5.68 -7.36 -5.38
C GLY A 46 -5.37 -8.79 -4.92
N LYS A 47 -4.10 -9.19 -5.04
CA LYS A 47 -3.60 -10.45 -4.43
C LYS A 47 -3.53 -10.36 -2.89
N LEU A 48 -3.45 -9.13 -2.36
CA LEU A 48 -3.31 -8.76 -0.95
C LEU A 48 -1.99 -9.24 -0.31
N ASN A 49 -0.97 -9.49 -1.14
CA ASN A 49 0.30 -10.05 -0.67
C ASN A 49 1.02 -9.12 0.32
N ARG A 50 0.95 -7.79 0.12
CA ARG A 50 1.64 -6.83 1.00
C ARG A 50 0.98 -6.79 2.36
N GLY A 51 -0.36 -6.76 2.38
CA GLY A 51 -1.14 -6.81 3.62
C GLY A 51 -0.97 -8.12 4.39
N LEU A 52 -1.11 -9.26 3.71
CA LEU A 52 -0.93 -10.59 4.30
C LEU A 52 0.51 -10.80 4.83
N SER A 53 1.51 -10.23 4.15
CA SER A 53 2.91 -10.32 4.58
C SER A 53 3.16 -9.72 5.96
N VAL A 54 2.33 -8.80 6.46
CA VAL A 54 2.45 -8.27 7.83
C VAL A 54 2.14 -9.37 8.84
N ILE A 55 1.04 -10.10 8.63
CA ILE A 55 0.61 -11.20 9.49
C ILE A 55 1.64 -12.32 9.46
N ASP A 56 2.09 -12.71 8.25
CA ASP A 56 3.07 -13.79 8.09
C ASP A 56 4.40 -13.41 8.76
N SER A 57 4.86 -12.18 8.59
CA SER A 57 6.10 -11.69 9.21
C SER A 57 5.98 -11.62 10.73
N TYR A 58 4.85 -11.13 11.26
CA TYR A 58 4.60 -11.08 12.69
C TYR A 58 4.53 -12.49 13.31
N SER A 59 3.86 -13.43 12.63
CA SER A 59 3.80 -14.83 13.05
C SER A 59 5.18 -15.49 13.08
N LEU A 60 6.06 -15.19 12.13
CA LEU A 60 7.42 -15.72 12.11
C LEU A 60 8.29 -15.15 13.23
N LEU A 61 8.14 -13.85 13.56
CA LEU A 61 8.84 -13.21 14.68
C LEU A 61 8.42 -13.75 16.05
N LYS A 62 7.27 -14.43 16.13
CA LYS A 62 6.77 -15.09 17.35
C LYS A 62 7.33 -16.50 17.57
N GLU A 63 8.25 -16.96 16.72
CA GLU A 63 9.00 -18.22 16.88
C GLU A 63 8.13 -19.45 17.17
N GLY A 64 6.98 -19.55 16.51
CA GLY A 64 6.06 -20.68 16.64
C GLY A 64 5.00 -20.55 17.75
N GLN A 65 4.92 -19.42 18.44
CA GLN A 65 3.77 -19.09 19.30
C GLN A 65 2.54 -18.77 18.45
N GLU A 66 1.37 -19.25 18.88
CA GLU A 66 0.11 -18.90 18.23
C GLU A 66 -0.23 -17.42 18.47
N LEU A 67 -0.70 -16.75 17.40
CA LEU A 67 -1.17 -15.39 17.49
C LEU A 67 -2.53 -15.35 18.18
N THR A 68 -2.69 -14.44 19.13
CA THR A 68 -4.00 -14.10 19.70
C THR A 68 -4.89 -13.42 18.67
N ASP A 69 -6.21 -13.43 18.88
CA ASP A 69 -7.13 -12.75 17.97
C ASP A 69 -6.88 -11.22 17.90
N ASP A 70 -6.43 -10.59 19.00
CA ASP A 70 -6.03 -9.17 19.01
C ASP A 70 -4.79 -8.94 18.13
N GLU A 71 -3.78 -9.82 18.23
CA GLU A 71 -2.58 -9.72 17.40
C GLU A 71 -2.90 -9.93 15.91
N ILE A 72 -3.76 -10.90 15.58
CA ILE A 72 -4.23 -11.11 14.20
C ILE A 72 -4.96 -9.87 13.70
N PHE A 73 -5.84 -9.29 14.53
CA PHE A 73 -6.59 -8.09 14.18
C PHE A 73 -5.67 -6.89 13.93
N LEU A 74 -4.72 -6.63 14.83
CA LEU A 74 -3.78 -5.51 14.70
C LEU A 74 -2.83 -5.69 13.50
N ALA A 75 -2.28 -6.90 13.30
CA ALA A 75 -1.42 -7.18 12.15
C ALA A 75 -2.20 -7.05 10.84
N SER A 76 -3.45 -7.52 10.80
CA SER A 76 -4.36 -7.32 9.67
C SER A 76 -4.65 -5.84 9.43
N THR A 77 -4.84 -5.06 10.50
CA THR A 77 -5.12 -3.62 10.41
C THR A 77 -3.94 -2.86 9.80
N LEU A 78 -2.71 -3.16 10.21
CA LEU A 78 -1.51 -2.61 9.55
C LEU A 78 -1.39 -3.09 8.11
N GLY A 79 -1.67 -4.37 7.85
CA GLY A 79 -1.69 -4.91 6.50
C GLY A 79 -2.66 -4.18 5.58
N TRP A 80 -3.85 -3.85 6.07
CA TRP A 80 -4.82 -3.03 5.35
C TRP A 80 -4.33 -1.59 5.16
N CYS A 81 -3.67 -0.96 6.13
CA CYS A 81 -3.07 0.35 5.92
C CYS A 81 -2.12 0.36 4.71
N ILE A 82 -1.37 -0.73 4.50
CA ILE A 82 -0.48 -0.88 3.32
C ILE A 82 -1.28 -1.08 2.03
N GLU A 83 -2.36 -1.87 2.04
CA GLU A 83 -3.22 -2.04 0.87
C GLU A 83 -3.99 -0.75 0.52
N TRP A 84 -4.36 0.08 1.51
CA TRP A 84 -4.90 1.43 1.31
C TRP A 84 -3.85 2.37 0.69
N LEU A 85 -2.62 2.35 1.20
CA LEU A 85 -1.50 3.13 0.64
C LEU A 85 -1.25 2.74 -0.82
N GLN A 86 -1.25 1.45 -1.11
CA GLN A 86 -1.14 0.96 -2.48
C GLN A 86 -2.33 1.42 -3.34
N ALA A 87 -3.57 1.28 -2.86
CA ALA A 87 -4.75 1.69 -3.62
C ALA A 87 -4.72 3.18 -3.96
N TYR A 88 -4.32 4.03 -3.01
CA TYR A 88 -4.08 5.46 -3.21
C TYR A 88 -3.12 5.71 -4.38
N PHE A 89 -1.90 5.14 -4.32
CA PHE A 89 -0.92 5.34 -5.38
C PHE A 89 -1.41 4.82 -6.73
N LEU A 90 -2.07 3.66 -6.76
CA LEU A 90 -2.57 3.07 -8.00
C LEU A 90 -3.68 3.89 -8.67
N VAL A 91 -4.58 4.50 -7.89
CA VAL A 91 -5.62 5.39 -8.43
C VAL A 91 -4.98 6.60 -9.12
N LEU A 92 -3.95 7.20 -8.53
CA LEU A 92 -3.26 8.34 -9.12
C LEU A 92 -2.35 7.95 -10.28
N ASP A 93 -1.62 6.84 -10.16
CA ASP A 93 -0.78 6.27 -11.21
C ASP A 93 -1.60 5.96 -12.46
N ASP A 94 -2.80 5.38 -12.30
CA ASP A 94 -3.71 5.13 -13.43
C ASP A 94 -4.11 6.41 -14.18
N ILE A 95 -4.27 7.53 -13.46
CA ILE A 95 -4.59 8.83 -14.05
C ILE A 95 -3.37 9.38 -14.80
N MET A 96 -2.19 9.36 -14.16
CA MET A 96 -0.95 9.92 -14.72
C MET A 96 -0.49 9.14 -15.95
N ASP A 97 -0.63 7.82 -15.94
CA ASP A 97 -0.28 6.92 -17.05
C ASP A 97 -1.42 6.79 -18.07
N ASN A 98 -2.54 7.50 -17.86
CA ASN A 98 -3.73 7.45 -18.71
C ASN A 98 -4.26 6.01 -18.94
N SER A 99 -4.09 5.15 -17.93
CA SER A 99 -4.40 3.72 -17.99
C SER A 99 -5.88 3.44 -18.28
N HIS A 100 -6.14 2.26 -18.86
CA HIS A 100 -7.50 1.83 -19.20
C HIS A 100 -8.08 0.84 -18.17
N THR A 101 -7.29 -0.15 -17.76
CA THR A 101 -7.75 -1.22 -16.88
C THR A 101 -6.77 -1.53 -15.76
N ARG A 102 -7.31 -1.94 -14.62
CA ARG A 102 -6.58 -2.43 -13.45
C ARG A 102 -7.35 -3.57 -12.80
N ARG A 103 -6.66 -4.65 -12.43
CA ARG A 103 -7.26 -5.84 -11.78
C ARG A 103 -8.45 -6.42 -12.57
N GLY A 104 -8.40 -6.34 -13.90
CA GLY A 104 -9.45 -6.85 -14.79
C GLY A 104 -10.69 -5.96 -14.94
N GLN A 105 -10.68 -4.75 -14.38
CA GLN A 105 -11.78 -3.78 -14.45
C GLN A 105 -11.27 -2.43 -15.00
N PRO A 106 -12.14 -1.52 -15.46
CA PRO A 106 -11.72 -0.17 -15.81
C PRO A 106 -11.00 0.53 -14.66
N CYS A 107 -9.99 1.35 -14.93
CA CYS A 107 -9.40 2.20 -13.89
C CYS A 107 -10.46 3.10 -13.26
N TRP A 108 -10.36 3.42 -11.96
CA TRP A 108 -11.43 4.13 -11.25
C TRP A 108 -11.85 5.45 -11.92
N PHE A 109 -10.88 6.24 -12.40
CA PHE A 109 -11.15 7.48 -13.13
C PHE A 109 -11.86 7.30 -14.48
N ARG A 110 -11.90 6.07 -15.02
CA ARG A 110 -12.62 5.70 -16.25
C ARG A 110 -14.04 5.23 -15.98
N VAL A 111 -14.42 4.96 -14.73
CA VAL A 111 -15.78 4.56 -14.38
C VAL A 111 -16.75 5.72 -14.69
N PRO A 112 -17.88 5.47 -15.36
CA PRO A 112 -18.85 6.53 -15.65
C PRO A 112 -19.24 7.28 -14.38
N LYS A 113 -19.28 8.62 -14.47
CA LYS A 113 -19.54 9.57 -13.36
C LYS A 113 -18.39 9.81 -12.36
N VAL A 114 -17.29 9.04 -12.42
CA VAL A 114 -16.12 9.29 -11.56
C VAL A 114 -15.21 10.35 -12.17
N GLY A 115 -14.61 10.07 -13.34
CA GLY A 115 -13.69 11.01 -13.98
C GLY A 115 -12.56 11.46 -13.03
N MET A 116 -12.28 12.75 -13.02
CA MET A 116 -11.22 13.33 -12.18
C MET A 116 -11.57 13.43 -10.69
N ILE A 117 -12.79 13.08 -10.27
CA ILE A 117 -13.10 12.93 -8.83
C ILE A 117 -12.18 11.87 -8.21
N ALA A 118 -11.74 10.89 -9.00
CA ALA A 118 -10.76 9.87 -8.62
C ALA A 118 -9.47 10.45 -8.01
N ALA A 119 -9.03 11.66 -8.42
CA ALA A 119 -7.86 12.29 -7.82
C ALA A 119 -8.10 12.62 -6.33
N ASN A 120 -9.28 13.15 -6.01
CA ASN A 120 -9.67 13.41 -4.62
C ASN A 120 -9.99 12.12 -3.87
N ASP A 121 -10.59 11.12 -4.52
CA ASP A 121 -10.81 9.80 -3.91
C ASP A 121 -9.47 9.15 -3.50
N GLY A 122 -8.42 9.32 -4.31
CA GLY A 122 -7.05 8.94 -3.96
C GLY A 122 -6.58 9.65 -2.67
N ILE A 123 -6.78 10.97 -2.57
CA ILE A 123 -6.45 11.72 -1.35
C ILE A 123 -7.24 11.20 -0.14
N ILE A 124 -8.51 10.84 -0.31
CA ILE A 124 -9.33 10.25 0.75
C ILE A 124 -8.74 8.90 1.20
N LEU A 125 -8.37 8.01 0.26
CA LEU A 125 -7.70 6.74 0.57
C LEU A 125 -6.43 6.94 1.40
N ARG A 126 -5.59 7.92 1.02
CA ARG A 126 -4.39 8.28 1.79
C ARG A 126 -4.73 8.75 3.21
N ASN A 127 -5.78 9.58 3.35
CA ASN A 127 -6.19 10.09 4.66
C ASN A 127 -6.85 9.03 5.57
N HIS A 128 -7.37 7.94 5.03
CA HIS A 128 -7.87 6.84 5.86
C HIS A 128 -6.79 6.15 6.68
N ILE A 129 -5.54 6.10 6.18
CA ILE A 129 -4.42 5.45 6.87
C ILE A 129 -4.22 6.03 8.28
N PRO A 130 -4.00 7.35 8.48
CA PRO A 130 -3.87 7.91 9.82
C PRO A 130 -5.16 7.80 10.65
N ARG A 131 -6.35 7.71 10.04
CA ARG A 131 -7.61 7.44 10.79
C ARG A 131 -7.59 6.04 11.40
N ILE A 132 -7.25 5.03 10.59
CA ILE A 132 -7.12 3.63 11.03
C ILE A 132 -6.03 3.53 12.11
N LEU A 133 -4.84 4.11 11.87
CA LEU A 133 -3.75 4.09 12.83
C LEU A 133 -4.16 4.73 14.17
N LYS A 134 -4.85 5.87 14.13
CA LYS A 134 -5.35 6.54 15.34
C LYS A 134 -6.39 5.70 16.09
N ASN A 135 -7.29 5.02 15.39
CA ASN A 135 -8.36 4.26 16.04
C ASN A 135 -7.83 3.04 16.79
N HIS A 136 -6.82 2.35 16.23
CA HIS A 136 -6.37 1.03 16.73
C HIS A 136 -5.01 1.04 17.43
N PHE A 137 -4.17 2.05 17.18
CA PHE A 137 -2.79 2.06 17.66
C PHE A 137 -2.44 3.24 18.56
N ARG A 138 -3.31 4.24 18.75
CA ARG A 138 -2.99 5.46 19.53
C ARG A 138 -2.41 5.22 20.92
N ASP A 139 -2.83 4.14 21.58
CA ASP A 139 -2.44 3.80 22.95
C ASP A 139 -1.25 2.81 22.99
N LYS A 140 -0.74 2.40 21.81
CA LYS A 140 0.44 1.54 21.69
C LYS A 140 1.71 2.38 21.77
N LYS A 141 2.75 1.84 22.40
CA LYS A 141 4.04 2.54 22.60
C LYS A 141 4.72 2.95 21.29
N TYR A 142 4.47 2.20 20.21
CA TYR A 142 5.04 2.40 18.88
C TYR A 142 4.12 3.20 17.92
N TYR A 143 3.11 3.90 18.45
CA TYR A 143 2.16 4.66 17.62
C TYR A 143 2.83 5.72 16.76
N VAL A 144 3.73 6.51 17.34
CA VAL A 144 4.45 7.58 16.64
C VAL A 144 5.37 6.97 15.59
N ASP A 145 6.07 5.88 15.91
CA ASP A 145 6.92 5.17 14.96
C ASP A 145 6.13 4.65 13.75
N LEU A 146 4.88 4.20 13.93
CA LEU A 146 4.01 3.83 12.82
C LEU A 146 3.64 5.05 11.96
N LEU A 147 3.28 6.18 12.56
CA LEU A 147 2.98 7.40 11.80
C LEU A 147 4.19 7.84 10.96
N ASP A 148 5.37 7.88 11.57
CA ASP A 148 6.60 8.28 10.91
C ASP A 148 6.98 7.29 9.81
N LEU A 149 6.87 5.98 10.06
CA LEU A 149 7.12 4.93 9.06
C LEU A 149 6.23 5.07 7.82
N PHE A 150 4.91 5.23 8.02
CA PHE A 150 3.98 5.38 6.89
C PHE A 150 4.23 6.69 6.13
N ASN A 151 4.49 7.80 6.82
CA ASN A 151 4.79 9.08 6.16
C ASN A 151 6.12 9.03 5.39
N GLU A 152 7.17 8.43 5.96
CA GLU A 152 8.48 8.30 5.29
C GLU A 152 8.38 7.42 4.04
N VAL A 153 7.70 6.28 4.15
CA VAL A 153 7.52 5.38 3.00
C VAL A 153 6.59 5.98 1.94
N GLU A 154 5.55 6.72 2.33
CA GLU A 154 4.73 7.50 1.40
C GLU A 154 5.60 8.52 0.65
N PHE A 155 6.43 9.28 1.36
CA PHE A 155 7.34 10.27 0.76
C PHE A 155 8.35 9.62 -0.19
N GLN A 156 8.94 8.49 0.19
CA GLN A 156 9.86 7.72 -0.65
C GLN A 156 9.17 7.25 -1.93
N THR A 157 7.94 6.73 -1.82
CA THR A 157 7.16 6.24 -2.95
C THR A 157 6.77 7.37 -3.91
N ALA A 158 6.28 8.49 -3.38
CA ALA A 158 5.97 9.69 -4.16
C ALA A 158 7.21 10.26 -4.85
N SER A 159 8.36 10.27 -4.17
CA SER A 159 9.65 10.70 -4.75
C SER A 159 10.11 9.75 -5.87
N GLY A 160 9.90 8.45 -5.71
CA GLY A 160 10.13 7.44 -6.73
C GLY A 160 9.25 7.64 -7.96
N GLN A 161 7.95 7.91 -7.76
CA GLN A 161 7.03 8.25 -8.85
C GLN A 161 7.45 9.55 -9.57
N MET A 162 7.86 10.57 -8.82
CA MET A 162 8.33 11.83 -9.40
C MET A 162 9.51 11.60 -10.35
N ILE A 163 10.53 10.84 -9.94
CA ILE A 163 11.70 10.58 -10.80
C ILE A 163 11.37 9.69 -12.00
N ASP A 164 10.37 8.82 -11.89
CA ASP A 164 9.85 8.02 -13.02
C ASP A 164 9.20 8.92 -14.09
N LEU A 165 8.29 9.81 -13.66
CA LEU A 165 7.54 10.71 -14.54
C LEU A 165 8.44 11.74 -15.25
N ILE A 166 9.35 12.39 -14.54
CA ILE A 166 10.25 13.39 -15.15
C ILE A 166 11.29 12.76 -16.11
N THR A 167 11.53 11.45 -15.98
CA THR A 167 12.39 10.70 -16.92
C THR A 167 11.65 10.34 -18.20
N THR A 168 10.32 10.23 -18.15
CA THR A 168 9.46 9.67 -19.21
C THR A 168 8.50 10.69 -19.81
N ILE A 169 8.82 11.99 -19.72
CA ILE A 169 7.97 13.10 -20.18
C ILE A 169 7.54 12.89 -21.64
N GLU A 170 6.23 12.89 -21.86
CA GLU A 170 5.63 12.66 -23.17
C GLU A 170 6.12 13.70 -24.20
N GLY A 171 6.69 13.21 -25.31
CA GLY A 171 7.28 14.04 -26.37
C GLY A 171 8.81 14.17 -26.31
N GLU A 172 9.44 13.92 -25.16
CA GLU A 172 10.91 13.95 -25.02
C GLU A 172 11.52 12.53 -25.03
N LYS A 173 11.64 11.94 -26.22
CA LYS A 173 12.20 10.57 -26.40
C LYS A 173 13.73 10.57 -26.51
N ASP A 174 14.40 11.06 -25.47
CA ASP A 174 15.87 10.99 -25.39
C ASP A 174 16.32 9.75 -24.60
N LEU A 175 16.71 8.70 -25.33
CA LEU A 175 17.16 7.44 -24.74
C LEU A 175 18.46 7.59 -23.93
N SER A 176 19.24 8.67 -24.13
CA SER A 176 20.48 8.89 -23.38
C SER A 176 20.25 9.21 -21.90
N LYS A 177 19.02 9.61 -21.53
CA LYS A 177 18.61 9.85 -20.14
C LYS A 177 18.49 8.55 -19.33
N TYR A 178 18.33 7.40 -19.98
CA TYR A 178 18.13 6.12 -19.31
C TYR A 178 19.47 5.51 -18.91
N SER A 179 19.56 5.06 -17.65
CA SER A 179 20.71 4.34 -17.12
C SER A 179 20.27 3.29 -16.11
N LEU A 180 21.11 2.28 -15.89
CA LEU A 180 20.86 1.25 -14.87
C LEU A 180 20.75 1.85 -13.47
N ASP A 181 21.55 2.87 -13.17
CA ASP A 181 21.51 3.57 -11.88
C ASP A 181 20.19 4.33 -11.68
N LEU A 182 19.70 4.99 -12.74
CA LEU A 182 18.39 5.67 -12.69
C LEU A 182 17.26 4.67 -12.51
N HIS A 183 17.25 3.58 -13.28
CA HIS A 183 16.27 2.50 -13.13
C HIS A 183 16.30 1.94 -11.71
N ARG A 184 17.48 1.63 -11.16
CA ARG A 184 17.61 1.14 -9.78
C ARG A 184 17.01 2.12 -8.78
N ARG A 185 17.28 3.42 -8.92
CA ARG A 185 16.72 4.47 -8.04
C ARG A 185 15.20 4.56 -8.16
N ILE A 186 14.64 4.57 -9.38
CA ILE A 186 13.18 4.56 -9.59
C ILE A 186 12.58 3.36 -8.86
N VAL A 187 13.07 2.15 -9.14
CA VAL A 187 12.53 0.91 -8.56
C VAL A 187 12.65 0.88 -7.03
N GLN A 188 13.80 1.27 -6.50
CA GLN A 188 14.04 1.31 -5.06
C GLN A 188 13.01 2.19 -4.36
N TYR A 189 12.82 3.42 -4.84
CA TYR A 189 11.95 4.39 -4.18
C TYR A 189 10.47 4.18 -4.51
N LYS A 190 10.12 3.97 -5.79
CA LYS A 190 8.74 3.80 -6.25
C LYS A 190 8.12 2.50 -5.77
N THR A 191 8.91 1.42 -5.59
CA THR A 191 8.35 0.08 -5.32
C THR A 191 8.89 -0.56 -4.05
N ALA A 192 10.21 -0.64 -3.88
CA ALA A 192 10.81 -1.55 -2.90
C ALA A 192 10.43 -1.23 -1.44
N TYR A 193 10.44 0.06 -1.06
CA TYR A 193 10.09 0.47 0.32
C TYR A 193 8.68 0.07 0.72
N TYR A 194 7.65 0.48 -0.03
CA TYR A 194 6.26 0.20 0.34
C TYR A 194 5.85 -1.26 0.08
N SER A 195 6.55 -1.96 -0.82
CA SER A 195 6.17 -3.32 -1.22
C SER A 195 6.81 -4.43 -0.40
N PHE A 196 8.00 -4.20 0.15
CA PHE A 196 8.76 -5.22 0.89
C PHE A 196 9.10 -4.74 2.29
N TYR A 197 9.77 -3.58 2.42
CA TYR A 197 10.24 -3.08 3.71
C TYR A 197 9.08 -2.77 4.67
N LEU A 198 8.07 -2.04 4.21
CA LEU A 198 6.97 -1.55 5.04
C LEU A 198 6.23 -2.68 5.78
N SER A 199 5.95 -3.80 5.11
CA SER A 199 5.24 -4.92 5.75
C SER A 199 6.04 -5.54 6.90
N VAL A 200 7.35 -5.72 6.73
CA VAL A 200 8.21 -6.27 7.77
C VAL A 200 8.47 -5.25 8.87
N ALA A 201 8.64 -3.97 8.53
CA ALA A 201 8.80 -2.90 9.50
C ALA A 201 7.58 -2.76 10.42
N CYS A 202 6.36 -2.86 9.88
CA CYS A 202 5.12 -2.93 10.67
C CYS A 202 5.15 -4.10 11.67
N ALA A 203 5.55 -5.30 11.23
CA ALA A 203 5.65 -6.47 12.10
C ALA A 203 6.73 -6.31 13.19
N LEU A 204 7.88 -5.72 12.85
CA LEU A 204 8.97 -5.43 13.80
C LEU A 204 8.51 -4.44 14.88
N LEU A 205 7.86 -3.34 14.50
CA LEU A 205 7.30 -2.38 15.46
C LEU A 205 6.26 -3.03 16.38
N MET A 206 5.37 -3.87 15.84
CA MET A 206 4.41 -4.63 16.63
C MET A 206 5.07 -5.59 17.62
N SER A 207 6.25 -6.12 17.29
CA SER A 207 7.05 -6.98 18.17
C SER A 207 7.83 -6.20 19.23
N GLY A 208 7.74 -4.86 19.22
CA GLY A 208 8.37 -3.98 20.21
C GLY A 208 9.87 -3.76 19.98
N VAL A 209 10.39 -4.11 18.79
CA VAL A 209 11.78 -3.82 18.43
C VAL A 209 11.88 -2.47 17.73
N LYS A 210 13.05 -1.84 17.82
CA LYS A 210 13.30 -0.55 17.18
C LYS A 210 13.86 -0.74 15.78
N LEU A 211 13.32 -0.02 14.79
CA LEU A 211 13.74 -0.15 13.40
C LEU A 211 15.22 0.23 13.17
N GLU A 212 15.78 1.12 14.00
CA GLU A 212 17.19 1.53 13.96
C GLU A 212 18.17 0.36 14.18
N ASP A 213 17.75 -0.67 14.91
CA ASP A 213 18.57 -1.86 15.18
C ASP A 213 18.51 -2.89 14.04
N HIS A 214 17.68 -2.65 13.01
CA HIS A 214 17.37 -3.59 11.93
C HIS A 214 17.67 -3.03 10.52
N ILE A 215 18.73 -2.22 10.39
CA ILE A 215 19.16 -1.65 9.11
C ILE A 215 19.46 -2.74 8.06
N ASP A 216 20.05 -3.86 8.46
CA ASP A 216 20.35 -4.96 7.54
C ASP A 216 19.07 -5.60 6.97
N VAL A 217 18.02 -5.70 7.79
CA VAL A 217 16.70 -6.18 7.34
C VAL A 217 16.14 -5.25 6.26
N LYS A 218 16.23 -3.93 6.48
CA LYS A 218 15.84 -2.93 5.47
C LYS A 218 16.62 -3.13 4.17
N ASN A 219 17.95 -3.23 4.23
CA ASN A 219 18.79 -3.38 3.04
C ASN A 219 18.43 -4.63 2.22
N ILE A 220 18.26 -5.78 2.88
CA ILE A 220 17.87 -7.04 2.22
C ILE A 220 16.50 -6.90 1.53
N LEU A 221 15.52 -6.32 2.21
CA LEU A 221 14.17 -6.15 1.65
C LEU A 221 14.14 -5.18 0.46
N ILE A 222 14.99 -4.16 0.47
CA ILE A 222 15.15 -3.26 -0.67
C ILE A 222 15.75 -3.99 -1.87
N ASP A 223 16.80 -4.78 -1.68
CA ASP A 223 17.39 -5.57 -2.76
C ASP A 223 16.40 -6.62 -3.31
N MET A 224 15.61 -7.26 -2.44
CA MET A 224 14.50 -8.14 -2.86
C MET A 224 13.46 -7.40 -3.70
N GLY A 225 13.10 -6.17 -3.31
CA GLY A 225 12.15 -5.35 -4.05
C GLY A 225 12.69 -4.91 -5.41
N ILE A 226 13.98 -4.59 -5.50
CA ILE A 226 14.65 -4.30 -6.77
C ILE A 226 14.62 -5.52 -7.68
N TYR A 227 14.98 -6.69 -7.16
CA TYR A 227 14.92 -7.95 -7.90
C TYR A 227 13.51 -8.24 -8.42
N PHE A 228 12.50 -8.11 -7.56
CA PHE A 228 11.10 -8.34 -7.92
C PHE A 228 10.65 -7.45 -9.10
N GLN A 229 11.00 -6.17 -9.10
CA GLN A 229 10.59 -5.26 -10.17
C GLN A 229 11.30 -5.55 -11.50
N VAL A 230 12.56 -6.02 -11.46
CA VAL A 230 13.25 -6.51 -12.67
C VAL A 230 12.51 -7.71 -13.27
N GLN A 231 12.06 -8.65 -12.43
CA GLN A 231 11.26 -9.80 -12.88
C GLN A 231 9.92 -9.36 -13.49
N VAL A 232 9.20 -8.45 -12.82
CA VAL A 232 7.90 -7.93 -13.32
C VAL A 232 8.09 -7.26 -14.68
N SER A 233 9.13 -6.44 -14.83
CA SER A 233 9.44 -5.76 -16.09
C SER A 233 9.75 -6.75 -17.21
N ALA A 234 10.46 -7.84 -16.92
CA ALA A 234 10.79 -8.87 -17.90
C ALA A 234 9.55 -9.64 -18.40
N ILE A 235 8.55 -9.89 -17.54
CA ILE A 235 7.31 -10.61 -17.90
C ILE A 235 6.56 -9.91 -19.04
N TYR A 236 6.58 -8.57 -19.11
CA TYR A 236 5.93 -7.82 -20.19
C TYR A 236 6.53 -8.09 -21.58
N PHE A 237 7.78 -8.57 -21.65
CA PHE A 237 8.47 -8.88 -22.90
C PHE A 237 8.49 -10.38 -23.23
N GLN A 238 7.97 -11.23 -22.34
CA GLN A 238 7.88 -12.66 -22.59
C GLN A 238 6.52 -13.00 -23.21
N PRO A 239 6.48 -13.73 -24.34
CA PRO A 239 5.21 -14.21 -24.89
C PRO A 239 4.51 -15.09 -23.85
N SER A 240 3.20 -14.90 -23.69
CA SER A 240 2.36 -15.78 -22.89
C SER A 240 2.34 -17.15 -23.58
N ASN A 241 3.03 -18.14 -23.00
CA ASN A 241 2.90 -19.55 -23.42
C ASN A 241 1.53 -20.10 -23.05
#